data_AF-F9N596-F1
#
_entry.id   AF-F9N596-F1
#
_cell.length_a   1.000
_cell.length_b   1.000
_cell.length_c   1.000
_cell.angle_alpha   90.00
_cell.angle_beta   90.00
_cell.angle_gamma   90.00
#
_symmetry.space_group_name_H-M   'P 1'
#
loop_
_entity.id
_entity.type
_entity.pdbx_description
1 polymer ?
#
loop_
_entity_poly.entity_id
_entity_poly.type
_entity_poly.pdbx_seq_one_letter_code
_entity_poly.pdbx_strand_id
1 'polypeptide(L)'
;MVRSGVGHIIIVDGDKVTVSNINRQLIALPSTVGQRKVEVAKERALAINPNLHIEAYDMVYTGESHPTFIADINPDFVIDAIDMVSAKLSIIETCYNRNIPCISSMGTGNKMWPDQLKITDISKTHTCPLAKVMRKELRRRGIKKQTVLFSTEQPMTPNRDDDSRSPGSCGFVPSVAGLHLAGHVIRTFLEVQ
;
A
#
# COMPACT_ATOMS: atom_id res chain seq x y z
N MET A 1 -5.19 -7.86 -9.12
CA MET A 1 -3.82 -8.22 -9.55
C MET A 1 -3.74 -9.69 -9.94
N VAL A 2 -3.52 -10.64 -9.02
CA VAL A 2 -3.41 -12.09 -9.35
C VAL A 2 -4.62 -12.60 -10.16
N ARG A 3 -5.84 -12.32 -9.68
CA ARG A 3 -7.10 -12.68 -10.36
C ARG A 3 -7.40 -11.90 -11.64
N SER A 4 -6.56 -10.92 -11.96
CA SER A 4 -6.73 -10.01 -13.11
C SER A 4 -5.72 -10.29 -14.21
N GLY A 5 -4.95 -11.39 -14.12
CA GLY A 5 -4.02 -11.81 -15.17
C GLY A 5 -2.65 -11.13 -15.15
N VAL A 6 -2.29 -10.42 -14.08
CA VAL A 6 -0.91 -9.89 -13.94
C VAL A 6 0.07 -11.06 -13.87
N GLY A 7 1.01 -11.11 -14.81
CA GLY A 7 1.92 -12.25 -14.99
C GLY A 7 3.14 -12.26 -14.06
N HIS A 8 3.56 -11.10 -13.57
CA HIS A 8 4.69 -10.95 -12.66
C HIS A 8 4.35 -10.01 -11.50
N ILE A 9 4.54 -10.47 -10.26
CA ILE A 9 4.28 -9.68 -9.05
C ILE A 9 5.49 -9.77 -8.12
N ILE A 10 5.94 -8.62 -7.64
CA ILE A 10 6.96 -8.51 -6.60
C ILE A 10 6.27 -8.03 -5.31
N ILE A 11 6.45 -8.77 -4.22
CA ILE A 11 5.90 -8.43 -2.91
C ILE A 11 7.04 -8.21 -1.92
N VAL A 12 6.97 -7.10 -1.18
CA VAL A 12 7.98 -6.69 -0.20
C VAL A 12 7.30 -6.38 1.12
N ASP A 13 7.61 -7.13 2.17
CA ASP A 13 7.15 -6.91 3.54
C ASP A 13 8.11 -7.65 4.49
N GLY A 14 8.45 -7.06 5.63
CA GLY A 14 9.38 -7.65 6.61
C GLY A 14 8.69 -8.26 7.84
N ASP A 15 7.37 -8.18 7.90
CA ASP A 15 6.59 -8.60 9.07
C ASP A 15 6.19 -10.08 9.02
N LYS A 16 5.88 -10.59 10.20
CA LYS A 16 5.13 -11.83 10.37
C LYS A 16 3.64 -11.53 10.51
N VAL A 17 2.81 -12.50 10.16
CA VAL A 17 1.39 -12.48 10.51
C VAL A 17 1.25 -12.52 12.02
N THR A 18 0.48 -11.58 12.57
CA THR A 18 0.17 -11.51 14.01
C THR A 18 -1.34 -11.63 14.23
N VAL A 19 -1.74 -12.01 15.45
CA VAL A 19 -3.16 -12.12 15.83
C VAL A 19 -3.92 -10.81 15.57
N SER A 20 -3.27 -9.66 15.80
CA SER A 20 -3.89 -8.34 15.59
C SER A 20 -4.14 -8.02 14.11
N ASN A 21 -3.64 -8.82 13.15
CA ASN A 21 -3.88 -8.63 11.72
C ASN A 21 -5.17 -9.30 11.23
N ILE A 22 -5.72 -10.26 11.99
CA ILE A 22 -6.89 -11.07 11.60
C ILE A 22 -8.11 -10.20 11.27
N ASN A 23 -8.25 -9.04 11.92
CA ASN A 23 -9.37 -8.14 11.67
C ASN A 23 -9.37 -7.47 10.29
N ARG A 24 -8.25 -7.47 9.54
CA ARG A 24 -8.10 -6.62 8.34
C ARG A 24 -7.21 -7.15 7.22
N GLN A 25 -6.40 -8.18 7.45
CA GLN A 25 -5.47 -8.70 6.45
C GLN A 25 -5.93 -10.05 5.93
N LEU A 26 -6.07 -10.16 4.60
CA LEU A 26 -6.58 -11.36 3.93
C LEU A 26 -5.76 -12.64 4.22
N ILE A 27 -4.45 -12.48 4.46
CA ILE A 27 -3.53 -13.59 4.72
C ILE A 27 -3.49 -14.02 6.19
N ALA A 28 -4.15 -13.26 7.08
CA ALA A 28 -4.12 -13.51 8.51
C ALA A 28 -5.25 -14.47 8.92
N LEU A 29 -4.88 -15.69 9.25
CA LEU A 29 -5.72 -16.75 9.81
C LEU A 29 -5.04 -17.27 11.09
N PRO A 30 -5.76 -17.90 12.02
CA PRO A 30 -5.14 -18.55 13.18
C PRO A 30 -4.00 -19.50 12.79
N SER A 31 -4.12 -20.21 11.66
CA SER A 31 -3.12 -21.13 11.13
C SER A 31 -1.87 -20.46 10.54
N THR A 32 -1.95 -19.18 10.16
CA THR A 32 -0.85 -18.45 9.51
C THR A 32 -0.08 -17.54 10.48
N VAL A 33 -0.54 -17.39 11.72
CA VAL A 33 0.15 -16.60 12.75
C VAL A 33 1.59 -17.08 12.95
N GLY A 34 2.54 -16.14 12.97
CA GLY A 34 3.97 -16.40 13.11
C GLY A 34 4.72 -16.64 11.80
N GLN A 35 4.00 -16.88 10.69
CA GLN A 35 4.60 -17.04 9.37
C GLN A 35 4.91 -15.67 8.74
N ARG A 36 5.87 -15.61 7.80
CA ARG A 36 6.20 -14.39 7.06
C ARG A 36 5.04 -13.99 6.15
N LYS A 37 4.66 -12.71 6.17
CA LYS A 37 3.53 -12.23 5.36
C LYS A 37 3.75 -12.46 3.87
N VAL A 38 4.96 -12.22 3.38
CA VAL A 38 5.31 -12.40 1.96
C VAL A 38 5.17 -13.85 1.51
N GLU A 39 5.55 -14.82 2.36
CA GLU A 39 5.44 -16.24 2.03
C GLU A 39 3.98 -16.70 1.98
N VAL A 40 3.18 -16.34 3.00
CA VAL A 40 1.73 -16.67 3.00
C VAL A 40 1.01 -16.02 1.81
N ALA A 41 1.39 -14.79 1.46
CA ALA A 41 0.84 -14.10 0.29
C ALA A 41 1.24 -14.79 -1.02
N LYS A 42 2.49 -15.24 -1.13
CA LYS A 42 3.02 -15.96 -2.29
C LYS A 42 2.33 -17.31 -2.49
N GLU A 43 2.23 -18.12 -1.44
CA GLU A 43 1.51 -19.40 -1.46
C GLU A 43 0.06 -19.22 -1.92
N ARG A 44 -0.64 -18.24 -1.34
CA ARG A 44 -2.01 -17.92 -1.72
C ARG A 44 -2.12 -17.46 -3.17
N ALA A 45 -1.18 -16.66 -3.65
CA ALA A 45 -1.18 -16.17 -5.02
C ALA A 45 -0.98 -17.32 -6.03
N LEU A 46 -0.04 -18.23 -5.76
CA LEU A 46 0.20 -19.42 -6.59
C LEU A 46 -0.97 -20.41 -6.56
N ALA A 47 -1.67 -20.53 -5.43
CA ALA A 47 -2.90 -21.31 -5.35
C ALA A 47 -4.05 -20.72 -6.21
N ILE A 48 -4.01 -19.42 -6.49
CA ILE A 48 -4.97 -18.74 -7.37
C ILE A 48 -4.55 -18.83 -8.84
N ASN A 49 -3.27 -18.61 -9.13
CA ASN A 49 -2.70 -18.68 -10.47
C ASN A 49 -1.33 -19.39 -10.40
N PRO A 50 -1.26 -20.70 -10.71
CA PRO A 50 -0.01 -21.46 -10.67
C PRO A 50 1.05 -20.98 -11.67
N ASN A 51 0.65 -20.23 -12.71
CA ASN A 51 1.55 -19.70 -13.73
C ASN A 51 2.07 -18.29 -13.39
N LEU A 52 1.71 -17.73 -12.24
CA LEU A 52 2.20 -16.42 -11.79
C LEU A 52 3.70 -16.50 -11.49
N HIS A 53 4.49 -15.61 -12.11
CA HIS A 53 5.83 -15.33 -11.61
C HIS A 53 5.72 -14.42 -10.38
N ILE A 54 6.14 -14.90 -9.21
CA ILE A 54 6.04 -14.13 -7.97
C ILE A 54 7.33 -14.18 -7.15
N GLU A 55 7.86 -13.00 -6.88
CA GLU A 55 9.04 -12.80 -6.05
C GLU A 55 8.63 -12.20 -4.70
N ALA A 56 9.13 -12.80 -3.63
CA ALA A 56 8.82 -12.44 -2.26
C ALA A 56 10.11 -12.00 -1.56
N TYR A 57 10.15 -10.76 -1.10
CA TYR A 57 11.27 -10.18 -0.36
C TYR A 57 10.86 -9.95 1.09
N ASP A 58 11.33 -10.82 1.99
CA ASP A 58 11.18 -10.70 3.45
C ASP A 58 12.11 -9.62 4.00
N MET A 59 11.76 -8.35 3.75
CA MET A 59 12.56 -7.19 4.17
C MET A 59 11.71 -5.97 4.46
N VAL A 60 12.19 -5.13 5.38
CA VAL A 60 11.64 -3.79 5.60
C VAL A 60 12.31 -2.82 4.63
N TYR A 61 11.57 -2.37 3.63
CA TYR A 61 12.09 -1.38 2.68
C TYR A 61 12.31 -0.02 3.34
N THR A 62 13.51 0.52 3.17
CA THR A 62 13.88 1.90 3.48
C THR A 62 14.78 2.40 2.36
N GLY A 63 14.75 3.70 2.07
CA GLY A 63 15.65 4.29 1.08
C GLY A 63 17.13 4.21 1.45
N GLU A 64 17.43 4.09 2.74
CA GLU A 64 18.79 3.98 3.25
C GLU A 64 19.34 2.56 3.10
N SER A 65 18.55 1.56 3.48
CA SER A 65 18.99 0.15 3.44
C SER A 65 18.91 -0.43 2.03
N HIS A 66 18.00 0.08 1.19
CA HIS A 66 17.72 -0.47 -0.14
C HIS A 66 17.63 0.64 -1.22
N PRO A 67 18.67 1.49 -1.38
CA PRO A 67 18.61 2.69 -2.21
C PRO A 67 18.36 2.39 -3.69
N THR A 68 18.90 1.29 -4.21
CA THR A 68 18.81 0.94 -5.64
C THR A 68 17.70 -0.06 -5.95
N PHE A 69 17.10 -0.70 -4.93
CA PHE A 69 16.21 -1.85 -5.11
C PHE A 69 15.10 -1.65 -6.15
N ILE A 70 14.34 -0.56 -6.07
CA ILE A 70 13.26 -0.27 -7.03
C ILE A 70 13.82 0.06 -8.42
N ALA A 71 14.96 0.74 -8.49
CA ALA A 71 15.60 1.09 -9.75
C ALA A 71 16.22 -0.12 -10.44
N ASP A 72 16.74 -1.09 -9.68
CA ASP A 72 17.35 -2.32 -10.18
C ASP A 72 16.26 -3.29 -10.67
N ILE A 73 15.13 -3.38 -9.97
CA ILE A 73 13.97 -4.16 -10.40
C ILE A 73 13.31 -3.53 -11.64
N ASN A 74 13.24 -2.19 -11.68
CA ASN A 74 12.60 -1.42 -12.76
C ASN A 74 11.19 -1.94 -13.14
N PRO A 75 10.23 -1.97 -12.19
CA PRO A 75 8.90 -2.50 -12.46
C PRO A 75 8.07 -1.57 -13.35
N ASP A 76 7.10 -2.12 -14.08
CA ASP A 76 6.16 -1.34 -14.89
C ASP A 76 5.24 -0.43 -14.05
N PHE A 77 5.01 -0.79 -12.79
CA PHE A 77 4.18 -0.02 -11.86
C PHE A 77 4.52 -0.35 -10.40
N VAL A 78 4.47 0.66 -9.52
CA VAL A 78 4.62 0.47 -8.06
C VAL A 78 3.32 0.79 -7.33
N ILE A 79 2.87 -0.12 -6.47
CA ILE A 79 1.81 0.12 -5.48
C ILE A 79 2.46 0.25 -4.10
N ASP A 80 2.45 1.47 -3.55
CA ASP A 80 2.95 1.73 -2.20
C ASP A 80 1.83 1.63 -1.16
N ALA A 81 1.89 0.58 -0.33
CA ALA A 81 1.00 0.35 0.80
C ALA A 81 1.72 0.37 2.16
N ILE A 82 2.92 0.96 2.24
CA ILE A 82 3.72 1.08 3.49
C ILE A 82 3.12 2.17 4.38
N ASP A 83 3.23 2.12 5.71
CA ASP A 83 2.74 3.24 6.56
C ASP A 83 3.82 4.29 6.89
N MET A 84 5.10 3.89 6.84
CA MET A 84 6.24 4.73 7.18
C MET A 84 6.51 5.84 6.13
N VAL A 85 6.43 7.10 6.57
CA VAL A 85 6.62 8.29 5.72
C VAL A 85 7.95 8.30 4.97
N SER A 86 9.07 8.00 5.65
CA SER A 86 10.40 8.02 5.03
C SER A 86 10.52 7.01 3.88
N ALA A 87 10.03 5.78 4.07
CA ALA A 87 9.99 4.77 3.03
C ALA A 87 9.12 5.22 1.86
N LYS A 88 7.89 5.70 2.11
CA LYS A 88 7.01 6.21 1.05
C LYS A 88 7.68 7.30 0.21
N LEU A 89 8.33 8.25 0.86
CA LEU A 89 9.02 9.35 0.17
C LEU A 89 10.15 8.81 -0.71
N SER A 90 10.93 7.84 -0.23
CA SER A 90 11.98 7.19 -1.02
C SER A 90 11.41 6.46 -2.24
N ILE A 91 10.30 5.72 -2.06
CA ILE A 91 9.63 5.03 -3.18
C ILE A 91 9.21 6.03 -4.24
N ILE A 92 8.49 7.08 -3.83
CA ILE A 92 7.96 8.09 -4.74
C ILE A 92 9.10 8.84 -5.45
N GLU A 93 10.18 9.19 -4.74
CA GLU A 93 11.32 9.89 -5.30
C GLU A 93 12.06 9.04 -6.34
N THR A 94 12.33 7.76 -6.04
CA THR A 94 12.92 6.85 -7.02
C THR A 94 12.02 6.65 -8.22
N CYS A 95 10.72 6.44 -8.02
CA CYS A 95 9.75 6.28 -9.11
C CYS A 95 9.67 7.54 -9.99
N TYR A 96 9.61 8.71 -9.38
CA TYR A 96 9.58 10.01 -10.07
C TYR A 96 10.84 10.20 -10.93
N ASN A 97 12.03 9.94 -10.37
CA ASN A 97 13.30 10.11 -11.07
C ASN A 97 13.50 9.11 -12.22
N ARG A 98 12.86 7.94 -12.15
CA ARG A 98 12.94 6.88 -13.16
C ARG A 98 11.75 6.85 -14.12
N ASN A 99 10.78 7.75 -13.98
CA ASN A 99 9.51 7.73 -14.70
C ASN A 99 8.73 6.42 -14.55
N ILE A 100 8.84 5.77 -13.39
CA ILE A 100 8.06 4.58 -13.05
C ILE A 100 6.71 5.04 -12.48
N PRO A 101 5.57 4.65 -13.06
CA PRO A 101 4.26 4.95 -12.50
C PRO A 101 4.11 4.40 -11.07
N CYS A 102 3.62 5.23 -10.16
CA CYS A 102 3.47 4.86 -8.75
C CYS A 102 2.14 5.38 -8.19
N ILE A 103 1.45 4.55 -7.41
CA ILE A 103 0.29 4.96 -6.60
C ILE A 103 0.53 4.62 -5.13
N SER A 104 0.32 5.58 -4.24
CA SER A 104 0.48 5.39 -2.80
C SER A 104 -0.87 5.37 -2.08
N SER A 105 -1.09 4.38 -1.22
CA SER A 105 -2.15 4.38 -0.24
C SER A 105 -1.81 5.33 0.90
N MET A 106 -2.73 6.22 1.24
CA MET A 106 -2.71 7.01 2.47
C MET A 106 -3.41 6.25 3.60
N GLY A 107 -3.56 6.90 4.77
CA GLY A 107 -4.08 6.22 5.96
C GLY A 107 -5.56 5.84 5.87
N THR A 108 -5.86 4.56 6.05
CA THR A 108 -7.22 3.98 6.14
C THR A 108 -7.67 3.70 7.58
N GLY A 109 -6.79 3.92 8.56
CA GLY A 109 -7.11 3.75 9.97
C GLY A 109 -8.18 4.72 10.47
N ASN A 110 -8.93 4.27 11.47
CA ASN A 110 -10.08 4.94 12.10
C ASN A 110 -11.17 5.36 11.10
N LYS A 111 -11.48 4.51 10.12
CA LYS A 111 -12.48 4.80 9.09
C LYS A 111 -13.47 3.68 8.90
N MET A 112 -14.68 4.04 8.51
CA MET A 112 -15.82 3.12 8.39
C MET A 112 -16.57 3.22 7.06
N TRP A 113 -16.28 4.19 6.19
CA TRP A 113 -16.99 4.34 4.92
C TRP A 113 -16.05 4.10 3.72
N PRO A 114 -16.01 2.87 3.16
CA PRO A 114 -15.19 2.58 1.99
C PRO A 114 -15.60 3.40 0.77
N ASP A 115 -16.86 3.80 0.65
CA ASP A 115 -17.38 4.61 -0.46
C ASP A 115 -16.79 6.05 -0.49
N GLN A 116 -16.13 6.46 0.61
CA GLN A 116 -15.42 7.74 0.69
C GLN A 116 -13.95 7.67 0.23
N LEU A 117 -13.49 6.49 -0.23
CA LEU A 117 -12.17 6.32 -0.82
C LEU A 117 -12.12 6.96 -2.22
N LYS A 118 -11.09 7.77 -2.46
CA LYS A 118 -10.87 8.49 -3.71
C LYS A 118 -9.42 8.42 -4.16
N ILE A 119 -9.22 8.16 -5.45
CA ILE A 119 -7.92 8.28 -6.10
C ILE A 119 -7.82 9.68 -6.70
N THR A 120 -6.76 10.40 -6.36
CA THR A 120 -6.53 11.77 -6.84
C THR A 120 -5.05 12.11 -6.76
N ASP A 121 -4.66 13.26 -7.30
CA ASP A 121 -3.36 13.86 -7.02
C ASP A 121 -3.24 14.28 -5.54
N ILE A 122 -2.05 14.09 -4.96
CA ILE A 122 -1.71 14.42 -3.56
C ILE A 122 -2.05 15.86 -3.18
N SER A 123 -1.96 16.81 -4.12
CA SER A 123 -2.28 18.22 -3.88
C SER A 123 -3.76 18.46 -3.53
N LYS A 124 -4.66 17.59 -3.99
CA LYS A 124 -6.11 17.69 -3.77
C LYS A 124 -6.59 16.96 -2.51
N THR A 125 -5.70 16.27 -1.82
CA THR A 125 -6.05 15.52 -0.60
C THR A 125 -6.34 16.43 0.59
N HIS A 126 -7.31 16.04 1.40
CA HIS A 126 -7.70 16.72 2.64
C HIS A 126 -8.03 15.68 3.72
N THR A 127 -8.29 16.11 4.96
CA THR A 127 -8.75 15.25 6.08
C THR A 127 -7.79 14.14 6.55
N CYS A 128 -6.75 13.79 5.78
CA CYS A 128 -5.80 12.74 6.09
C CYS A 128 -4.47 13.31 6.64
N PRO A 129 -4.10 13.02 7.91
CA PRO A 129 -2.83 13.48 8.48
C PRO A 129 -1.60 12.99 7.71
N LEU A 130 -1.59 11.73 7.27
CA LEU A 130 -0.50 11.18 6.46
C LEU A 130 -0.36 11.93 5.14
N ALA A 131 -1.47 12.17 4.42
CA ALA A 131 -1.45 12.91 3.17
C ALA A 131 -0.97 14.37 3.35
N LYS A 132 -1.30 15.00 4.49
CA LYS A 132 -0.80 16.34 4.84
C LYS A 132 0.72 16.37 4.96
N VAL A 133 1.31 15.39 5.64
CA VAL A 133 2.78 15.26 5.79
C VAL A 133 3.41 14.96 4.43
N MET A 134 2.89 13.97 3.70
CA MET A 134 3.39 13.59 2.37
C MET A 134 3.37 14.78 1.40
N ARG A 135 2.27 15.54 1.34
CA ARG A 135 2.16 16.72 0.48
C ARG A 135 3.22 17.78 0.77
N LYS A 136 3.51 18.05 2.05
CA LYS A 136 4.55 19.00 2.46
C LYS A 136 5.94 18.52 2.01
N GLU A 137 6.25 17.25 2.27
CA GLU A 137 7.55 16.66 1.99
C GLU A 137 7.84 16.47 0.49
N LEU A 138 6.82 16.11 -0.30
CA LEU A 138 6.93 16.01 -1.75
C LEU A 138 7.15 17.37 -2.40
N ARG A 139 6.44 18.42 -1.94
CA ARG A 139 6.65 19.80 -2.40
C ARG A 139 8.09 20.25 -2.16
N ARG A 140 8.66 19.92 -0.99
CA ARG A 140 10.05 20.26 -0.64
C ARG A 140 11.06 19.59 -1.58
N ARG A 141 10.72 18.42 -2.13
CA ARG A 141 11.54 17.66 -3.10
C ARG A 141 11.27 18.05 -4.55
N GLY A 142 10.40 19.03 -4.80
CA GLY A 142 10.05 19.44 -6.17
C GLY A 142 9.10 18.48 -6.90
N ILE A 143 8.57 17.45 -6.22
CA ILE A 143 7.62 16.48 -6.79
C ILE A 143 6.22 17.11 -6.74
N LYS A 144 5.75 17.60 -7.89
CA LYS A 144 4.52 18.38 -8.01
C LYS A 144 3.26 17.53 -8.15
N LYS A 145 3.39 16.31 -8.68
CA LYS A 145 2.28 15.39 -8.93
C LYS A 145 2.60 14.02 -8.35
N GLN A 146 1.63 13.43 -7.68
CA GLN A 146 1.71 12.06 -7.18
C GLN A 146 0.28 11.53 -7.01
N THR A 147 -0.04 10.45 -7.71
CA THR A 147 -1.33 9.78 -7.58
C THR A 147 -1.39 9.04 -6.25
N VAL A 148 -2.45 9.27 -5.47
CA VAL A 148 -2.66 8.63 -4.18
C VAL A 148 -4.11 8.20 -4.02
N LEU A 149 -4.31 7.16 -3.20
CA LEU A 149 -5.61 6.82 -2.65
C LEU A 149 -5.71 7.41 -1.24
N PHE A 150 -6.76 8.19 -0.97
CA PHE A 150 -7.09 8.64 0.38
C PHE A 150 -8.60 8.55 0.61
N SER A 151 -9.05 8.68 1.86
CA SER A 151 -10.47 8.81 2.15
C SER A 151 -10.79 10.25 2.56
N THR A 152 -11.94 10.75 2.09
CA THR A 152 -12.47 12.07 2.47
C THR A 152 -13.08 12.09 3.87
N GLU A 153 -13.33 10.91 4.44
CA GLU A 153 -13.90 10.70 5.77
C GLU A 153 -12.98 11.26 6.88
N GLN A 154 -13.57 11.96 7.84
CA GLN A 154 -12.87 12.33 9.07
C GLN A 154 -12.55 11.07 9.88
N PRO A 155 -11.26 10.83 10.22
CA PRO A 155 -10.91 9.71 11.08
C PRO A 155 -11.67 9.79 12.41
N MET A 156 -12.32 8.70 12.79
CA MET A 156 -12.99 8.60 14.08
C MET A 156 -11.97 8.65 15.23
N THR A 157 -12.39 9.16 16.37
CA THR A 157 -11.63 9.04 17.62
C THR A 157 -12.05 7.73 18.29
N PRO A 158 -11.16 6.73 18.40
CA PRO A 158 -11.51 5.49 19.07
C PRO A 158 -11.78 5.76 20.56
N ASN A 159 -12.84 5.18 21.10
CA ASN A 159 -13.02 5.13 22.55
C ASN A 159 -12.12 4.01 23.09
N ARG A 160 -11.14 4.35 23.93
CA ARG A 160 -10.14 3.40 24.44
C ARG A 160 -9.88 3.64 25.91
N ASP A 161 -9.67 2.54 26.62
CA ASP A 161 -9.21 2.53 28.01
C ASP A 161 -7.68 2.53 28.11
N ASP A 162 -6.96 2.55 26.98
CA ASP A 162 -5.50 2.57 26.90
C ASP A 162 -4.95 3.86 26.24
N ASP A 163 -3.67 4.16 26.50
CA ASP A 163 -2.95 5.29 25.89
C ASP A 163 -2.48 5.00 24.44
N SER A 164 -3.01 3.95 23.79
CA SER A 164 -2.56 3.52 22.47
C SER A 164 -2.94 4.54 21.41
N ARG A 165 -1.94 5.08 20.72
CA ARG A 165 -2.13 6.00 19.58
C ARG A 165 -2.28 5.30 18.23
N SER A 166 -2.17 3.96 18.20
CA SER A 166 -2.23 3.18 16.95
C SER A 166 -3.64 3.26 16.35
N PRO A 167 -3.82 3.61 15.07
CA PRO A 167 -5.16 3.67 14.47
C PRO A 167 -5.88 2.31 14.55
N GLY A 168 -7.16 2.34 14.93
CA GLY A 168 -8.07 1.21 14.78
C GLY A 168 -8.32 0.92 13.30
N SER A 169 -8.80 -0.29 13.01
CA SER A 169 -9.03 -0.73 11.63
C SER A 169 -10.13 -1.78 11.57
N CYS A 170 -10.62 -2.04 10.36
CA CYS A 170 -11.73 -2.95 10.08
C CYS A 170 -11.43 -3.82 8.86
N GLY A 171 -12.25 -4.84 8.63
CA GLY A 171 -12.04 -5.79 7.54
C GLY A 171 -12.27 -5.22 6.14
N PHE A 172 -13.03 -4.13 6.02
CA PHE A 172 -13.56 -3.68 4.73
C PHE A 172 -12.88 -2.41 4.19
N VAL A 173 -12.57 -1.38 4.98
CA VAL A 173 -11.96 -0.14 4.42
C VAL A 173 -10.57 -0.39 3.84
N PRO A 174 -9.61 -1.04 4.54
CA PRO A 174 -8.31 -1.35 3.96
C PRO A 174 -8.40 -2.32 2.77
N SER A 175 -9.30 -3.29 2.84
CA SER A 175 -9.52 -4.26 1.74
C SER A 175 -10.04 -3.57 0.48
N VAL A 176 -11.06 -2.73 0.60
CA VAL A 176 -11.61 -1.96 -0.53
C VAL A 176 -10.57 -0.96 -1.05
N ALA A 177 -9.77 -0.34 -0.16
CA ALA A 177 -8.64 0.48 -0.58
C ALA A 177 -7.65 -0.30 -1.46
N GLY A 178 -7.28 -1.52 -1.06
CA GLY A 178 -6.47 -2.44 -1.89
C GLY A 178 -7.10 -2.73 -3.25
N LEU A 179 -8.43 -2.92 -3.31
CA LEU A 179 -9.16 -3.12 -4.57
C LEU A 179 -9.16 -1.86 -5.46
N HIS A 180 -9.29 -0.66 -4.89
CA HIS A 180 -9.18 0.59 -5.63
C HIS A 180 -7.80 0.75 -6.26
N LEU A 181 -6.72 0.49 -5.49
CA LEU A 181 -5.35 0.54 -5.98
C LEU A 181 -5.15 -0.44 -7.13
N ALA A 182 -5.52 -1.71 -6.93
CA ALA A 182 -5.42 -2.74 -7.97
C ALA A 182 -6.23 -2.37 -9.22
N GLY A 183 -7.47 -1.91 -9.05
CA GLY A 183 -8.32 -1.48 -10.16
C GLY A 183 -7.74 -0.31 -10.94
N HIS A 184 -7.11 0.65 -10.26
CA HIS A 184 -6.40 1.74 -10.93
C HIS A 184 -5.24 1.24 -11.77
N VAL A 185 -4.36 0.39 -11.20
CA VAL A 185 -3.22 -0.16 -11.95
C VAL A 185 -3.69 -0.96 -13.18
N ILE A 186 -4.69 -1.81 -13.03
CA ILE A 186 -5.23 -2.59 -14.15
C ILE A 186 -5.83 -1.68 -15.23
N ARG A 187 -6.61 -0.64 -14.87
CA ARG A 187 -7.12 0.32 -15.86
C ARG A 187 -5.99 1.08 -16.56
N THR A 188 -4.92 1.43 -15.85
CA THR A 188 -3.76 2.07 -16.45
C THR A 188 -3.08 1.15 -17.47
N PHE A 189 -2.85 -0.12 -17.13
CA PHE A 189 -2.25 -1.08 -18.07
C PHE A 189 -3.13 -1.39 -19.28
N LEU A 190 -4.45 -1.38 -19.09
CA LEU A 190 -5.41 -1.61 -20.18
C LEU A 190 -5.81 -0.33 -20.93
N GLU A 191 -5.24 0.82 -20.54
CA GLU A 191 -5.55 2.14 -21.12
C GLU A 191 -7.04 2.49 -21.10
N VAL A 192 -7.76 2.02 -20.08
CA VAL A 192 -9.20 2.29 -19.89
C VAL A 192 -9.38 3.64 -19.21
N GLN A 193 -10.07 4.55 -19.89
CA GLN A 193 -10.36 5.92 -19.43
C GLN A 193 -11.38 5.97 -18.29
#